data_AF-A0A7X1BTQ9-F1
#
_entry.id   AF-A0A7X1BTQ9-F1
#
_cell.length_a   1.000
_cell.length_b   1.000
_cell.length_c   1.000
_cell.angle_alpha   90.00
_cell.angle_beta   90.00
_cell.angle_gamma   90.00
#
_symmetry.space_group_name_H-M   'P 1'
#
loop_
_entity.id
_entity.type
_entity.pdbx_description
1 polymer ?
#
loop_
_entity_poly.entity_id
_entity_poly.type
_entity_poly.pdbx_seq_one_letter_code
_entity_poly.pdbx_strand_id
1 'polypeptide(L)'
;MSTYGCRMISEIDDALNLINRHTINGYSDSDIKNILSAVASATELFLKRDVYPNKSDRDNFHSFIEELKNNGISQDRVNFIHDIRVEYNNAKHNPNKLASIVEVKKILLNLRLAIVDIAALSIGRVASPIRVATTRAFWICAWDHYTGGVTEVTIFLPSEYDGWLGAHSIDQVFIHGMKWDEFKNDLPNFGGVHKHEDLISKEQVDFWFSQGDCLTPFVFEGEYKSLIVCLSKYLKDVDLLPGLAREDDKVKLLQTAVMAVSDAYANNSIDSKENQAIYALTLANSQYAILPKFNNRILFFIQKVINLVDKTPIDIKSSLTGPIWVSKETYERNKSIYRDDTIRTLIDSSNRIVLGIQNT
;
A
#
# COMPACT_ATOMS: atom_id res chain seq x y z
N MET A 1 -1.46 7.47 21.21
CA MET A 1 -1.04 7.16 19.83
C MET A 1 -2.29 6.69 19.09
N SER A 2 -2.59 7.25 17.90
CA SER A 2 -3.73 6.79 17.12
C SER A 2 -3.35 5.49 16.39
N THR A 3 -4.15 4.42 16.55
CA THR A 3 -3.96 3.13 15.87
C THR A 3 -4.93 3.00 14.68
N TYR A 4 -4.71 2.03 13.79
CA TYR A 4 -5.63 1.78 12.68
C TYR A 4 -7.06 1.48 13.17
N GLY A 5 -7.20 0.72 14.26
CA GLY A 5 -8.50 0.49 14.90
C GLY A 5 -9.15 1.77 15.43
N CYS A 6 -8.39 2.64 16.12
CA CYS A 6 -8.90 3.92 16.60
C CYS A 6 -9.34 4.85 15.46
N ARG A 7 -8.62 4.83 14.32
CA ARG A 7 -9.00 5.59 13.13
C ARG A 7 -10.33 5.13 12.57
N MET A 8 -10.51 3.82 12.37
CA MET A 8 -11.76 3.29 11.84
C MET A 8 -12.94 3.60 12.76
N ILE A 9 -12.75 3.53 14.09
CA ILE A 9 -13.76 3.95 15.06
C ILE A 9 -14.10 5.44 14.90
N SER A 10 -13.08 6.30 14.74
CA SER A 10 -13.28 7.74 14.51
C SER A 10 -14.04 8.01 13.23
N GLU A 11 -13.74 7.31 12.13
CA GLU A 11 -14.45 7.46 10.86
C GLU A 11 -15.95 7.10 11.00
N ILE A 12 -16.28 6.09 11.81
CA ILE A 12 -17.67 5.74 12.12
C ILE A 12 -18.32 6.79 13.04
N ASP A 13 -17.60 7.29 14.03
CA ASP A 13 -18.09 8.32 14.95
C ASP A 13 -18.40 9.64 14.19
N ASP A 14 -17.58 10.00 13.22
CA ASP A 14 -17.82 11.15 12.33
C ASP A 14 -19.06 10.94 11.46
N ALA A 15 -19.25 9.75 10.89
CA ALA A 15 -20.45 9.40 10.15
C ALA A 15 -21.73 9.44 11.01
N LEU A 16 -21.66 8.95 12.25
CA LEU A 16 -22.77 9.04 13.22
C LEU A 16 -23.09 10.50 13.57
N ASN A 17 -22.07 11.36 13.70
CA ASN A 17 -22.26 12.79 13.92
C ASN A 17 -22.95 13.46 12.73
N LEU A 18 -22.58 13.11 11.49
CA LEU A 18 -23.26 13.59 10.28
C LEU A 18 -24.74 13.15 10.24
N ILE A 19 -25.02 11.88 10.55
CA ILE A 19 -26.40 11.37 10.66
C ILE A 19 -27.22 12.16 11.69
N ASN A 20 -26.63 12.46 12.86
CA ASN A 20 -27.33 13.24 13.89
C ASN A 20 -27.66 14.66 13.39
N ARG A 21 -26.74 15.30 12.67
CA ARG A 21 -26.99 16.63 12.05
C ARG A 21 -28.10 16.56 11.01
N HIS A 22 -28.08 15.55 10.14
CA HIS A 22 -29.10 15.32 9.12
C HIS A 22 -30.49 15.01 9.71
N THR A 23 -30.53 14.37 10.87
CA THR A 23 -31.79 14.11 11.58
C THR A 23 -32.46 15.41 12.05
N ILE A 24 -31.68 16.45 12.37
CA ILE A 24 -32.17 17.76 12.83
C ILE A 24 -32.50 18.67 11.65
N ASN A 25 -31.59 18.75 10.67
CA ASN A 25 -31.64 19.74 9.59
C ASN A 25 -32.46 19.28 8.37
N GLY A 26 -32.89 18.01 8.34
CA GLY A 26 -33.38 17.36 7.14
C GLY A 26 -32.23 16.77 6.30
N TYR A 27 -32.58 15.83 5.43
CA TYR A 27 -31.65 15.10 4.58
C TYR A 27 -32.27 14.71 3.25
N SER A 28 -31.41 14.52 2.26
CA SER A 28 -31.73 13.88 0.99
C SER A 28 -31.29 12.42 1.01
N ASP A 29 -31.83 11.61 0.10
CA ASP A 29 -31.38 10.21 -0.04
C ASP A 29 -29.91 10.10 -0.44
N SER A 30 -29.43 11.06 -1.23
CA SER A 30 -28.01 11.15 -1.60
C SER A 30 -27.11 11.31 -0.39
N ASP A 31 -27.51 12.09 0.62
CA ASP A 31 -26.70 12.29 1.83
C ASP A 31 -26.47 10.96 2.55
N ILE A 32 -27.54 10.17 2.69
CA ILE A 32 -27.50 8.87 3.36
C ILE A 32 -26.71 7.84 2.55
N LYS A 33 -26.92 7.79 1.24
CA LYS A 33 -26.18 6.90 0.33
C LYS A 33 -24.68 7.21 0.35
N ASN A 34 -24.31 8.50 0.37
CA ASN A 34 -22.91 8.92 0.41
C ASN A 34 -22.25 8.52 1.73
N ILE A 35 -22.91 8.74 2.87
CA ILE A 35 -22.41 8.30 4.18
C ILE A 35 -22.23 6.78 4.20
N LEU A 36 -23.25 6.03 3.77
CA LEU A 36 -23.21 4.57 3.75
C LEU A 36 -22.10 4.04 2.85
N SER A 37 -21.94 4.60 1.65
CA SER A 37 -20.88 4.23 0.71
C SER A 37 -19.50 4.50 1.30
N ALA A 38 -19.30 5.68 1.90
CA ALA A 38 -18.02 6.05 2.48
C ALA A 38 -17.63 5.09 3.62
N VAL A 39 -18.54 4.80 4.54
CA VAL A 39 -18.26 3.91 5.67
C VAL A 39 -18.11 2.46 5.21
N ALA A 40 -18.91 1.98 4.27
CA ALA A 40 -18.80 0.62 3.75
C ALA A 40 -17.45 0.39 3.04
N SER A 41 -17.04 1.32 2.17
CA SER A 41 -15.73 1.28 1.51
C SER A 41 -14.58 1.37 2.50
N ALA A 42 -14.66 2.27 3.49
CA ALA A 42 -13.67 2.37 4.55
C ALA A 42 -13.57 1.06 5.36
N THR A 43 -14.70 0.44 5.69
CA THR A 43 -14.76 -0.84 6.41
C THR A 43 -14.12 -1.96 5.59
N GLU A 44 -14.43 -2.05 4.30
CA GLU A 44 -13.83 -3.05 3.42
C GLU A 44 -12.30 -2.89 3.34
N LEU A 45 -11.83 -1.66 3.14
CA LEU A 45 -10.39 -1.35 3.10
C LEU A 45 -9.71 -1.64 4.43
N PHE A 46 -10.35 -1.33 5.56
CA PHE A 46 -9.85 -1.64 6.90
C PHE A 46 -9.68 -3.16 7.08
N LEU A 47 -10.68 -3.96 6.68
CA LEU A 47 -10.55 -5.42 6.76
C LEU A 47 -9.42 -5.94 5.86
N LYS A 48 -9.31 -5.45 4.62
CA LYS A 48 -8.30 -5.89 3.65
C LYS A 48 -6.89 -5.49 4.07
N ARG A 49 -6.69 -4.22 4.40
CA ARG A 49 -5.38 -3.63 4.61
C ARG A 49 -4.89 -3.82 6.04
N ASP A 50 -5.78 -3.74 7.03
CA ASP A 50 -5.39 -3.64 8.44
C ASP A 50 -5.72 -4.89 9.25
N VAL A 51 -6.83 -5.58 8.98
CA VAL A 51 -7.17 -6.84 9.69
C VAL A 51 -6.50 -8.04 9.02
N TYR A 52 -6.51 -8.11 7.68
CA TYR A 52 -6.00 -9.25 6.91
C TYR A 52 -4.98 -8.86 5.82
N PRO A 53 -3.88 -8.16 6.16
CA PRO A 53 -2.91 -7.67 5.17
C PRO A 53 -2.26 -8.76 4.31
N ASN A 54 -2.30 -10.02 4.75
CA ASN A 54 -1.68 -11.16 4.06
C ASN A 54 -2.67 -11.98 3.23
N LYS A 55 -3.96 -11.65 3.28
CA LYS A 55 -5.00 -12.32 2.49
C LYS A 55 -5.07 -11.70 1.09
N SER A 56 -5.42 -12.52 0.10
CA SER A 56 -5.55 -12.07 -1.28
C SER A 56 -6.63 -10.99 -1.41
N ASP A 57 -6.29 -9.83 -1.98
CA ASP A 57 -7.28 -8.77 -2.24
C ASP A 57 -8.37 -9.18 -3.25
N ARG A 58 -8.16 -10.27 -4.01
CA ARG A 58 -9.17 -10.84 -4.93
C ARG A 58 -10.35 -11.46 -4.20
N ASP A 59 -10.17 -11.74 -2.91
CA ASP A 59 -11.24 -12.20 -2.06
C ASP A 59 -12.25 -11.04 -1.86
N ASN A 60 -13.53 -11.38 -1.84
CA ASN A 60 -14.60 -10.37 -1.79
C ASN A 60 -14.87 -9.92 -0.34
N PHE A 61 -15.51 -8.77 -0.17
CA PHE A 61 -15.84 -8.23 1.16
C PHE A 61 -16.53 -9.26 2.08
N HIS A 62 -17.40 -10.12 1.53
CA HIS A 62 -18.02 -11.22 2.27
C HIS A 62 -17.00 -12.16 2.93
N SER A 63 -16.02 -12.62 2.17
CA SER A 63 -15.02 -13.57 2.65
C SER A 63 -14.11 -13.00 3.75
N PHE A 64 -13.83 -11.69 3.72
CA PHE A 64 -13.09 -11.00 4.78
C PHE A 64 -13.91 -10.92 6.07
N ILE A 65 -15.22 -10.65 5.97
CA ILE A 65 -16.12 -10.61 7.12
C ILE A 65 -16.25 -11.99 7.78
N GLU A 66 -16.41 -13.06 6.98
CA GLU A 66 -16.59 -14.41 7.52
C GLU A 66 -15.35 -14.93 8.26
N GLU A 67 -14.16 -14.51 7.87
CA GLU A 67 -12.91 -14.93 8.51
C GLU A 67 -12.75 -14.38 9.93
N LEU A 68 -13.50 -13.34 10.30
CA LEU A 68 -13.49 -12.79 11.66
C LEU A 68 -13.93 -13.82 12.71
N LYS A 69 -14.76 -14.80 12.32
CA LYS A 69 -15.18 -15.92 13.20
C LYS A 69 -13.99 -16.74 13.67
N ASN A 70 -13.01 -16.92 12.79
CA ASN A 70 -11.78 -17.67 13.11
C ASN A 70 -10.88 -16.91 14.09
N ASN A 71 -11.15 -15.62 14.31
CA ASN A 71 -10.39 -14.73 15.17
C ASN A 71 -11.14 -14.37 16.47
N GLY A 72 -12.17 -15.16 16.83
CA GLY A 72 -12.88 -15.01 18.10
C GLY A 72 -13.96 -13.93 18.12
N ILE A 73 -14.28 -13.31 16.98
CA ILE A 73 -15.41 -12.37 16.87
C ILE A 73 -16.73 -13.15 16.88
N SER A 74 -17.68 -12.72 17.71
CA SER A 74 -18.98 -13.40 17.82
C SER A 74 -19.82 -13.27 16.54
N GLN A 75 -20.70 -14.24 16.29
CA GLN A 75 -21.57 -14.23 15.11
C GLN A 75 -22.43 -12.96 15.03
N ASP A 76 -22.87 -12.40 16.15
CA ASP A 76 -23.64 -11.16 16.17
C ASP A 76 -22.82 -9.97 15.63
N ARG A 77 -21.55 -9.86 16.01
CA ARG A 77 -20.65 -8.81 15.49
C ARG A 77 -20.34 -9.01 14.01
N VAL A 78 -20.16 -10.27 13.58
CA VAL A 78 -20.00 -10.59 12.17
C VAL A 78 -21.25 -10.17 11.38
N ASN A 79 -22.44 -10.44 11.92
CA ASN A 79 -23.71 -10.01 11.31
C ASN A 79 -23.80 -8.49 11.19
N PHE A 80 -23.34 -7.73 12.19
CA PHE A 80 -23.31 -6.26 12.11
C PHE A 80 -22.47 -5.71 10.96
N ILE A 81 -21.38 -6.38 10.60
CA ILE A 81 -20.57 -6.00 9.44
C ILE A 81 -21.23 -6.45 8.14
N HIS A 82 -21.91 -7.60 8.12
CA HIS A 82 -22.73 -7.99 6.97
C HIS A 82 -23.89 -7.03 6.73
N ASP A 83 -24.51 -6.47 7.77
CA ASP A 83 -25.63 -5.53 7.65
C ASP A 83 -25.22 -4.28 6.85
N ILE A 84 -24.05 -3.69 7.14
CA ILE A 84 -23.56 -2.55 6.35
C ILE A 84 -23.24 -2.94 4.91
N ARG A 85 -22.64 -4.11 4.67
CA ARG A 85 -22.35 -4.59 3.31
C ARG A 85 -23.64 -4.76 2.51
N VAL A 86 -24.64 -5.41 3.09
CA VAL A 86 -25.94 -5.66 2.45
C VAL A 86 -26.61 -4.34 2.13
N GLU A 87 -26.64 -3.40 3.07
CA GLU A 87 -27.30 -2.12 2.83
C GLU A 87 -26.56 -1.25 1.82
N TYR A 88 -25.22 -1.28 1.81
CA TYR A 88 -24.41 -0.62 0.77
C TYR A 88 -24.70 -1.20 -0.62
N ASN A 89 -24.73 -2.53 -0.76
CA ASN A 89 -25.07 -3.17 -2.03
C ASN A 89 -26.51 -2.83 -2.47
N ASN A 90 -27.45 -2.80 -1.53
CA ASN A 90 -28.82 -2.38 -1.80
C ASN A 90 -28.88 -0.94 -2.32
N ALA A 91 -28.17 -0.01 -1.67
CA ALA A 91 -28.11 1.40 -2.07
C ALA A 91 -27.48 1.60 -3.46
N LYS A 92 -26.49 0.77 -3.81
CA LYS A 92 -25.81 0.79 -5.11
C LYS A 92 -26.67 0.26 -6.25
N HIS A 93 -27.40 -0.84 -6.03
CA HIS A 93 -28.14 -1.54 -7.08
C HIS A 93 -29.62 -1.16 -7.17
N ASN A 94 -30.19 -0.51 -6.15
CA ASN A 94 -31.59 -0.09 -6.13
C ASN A 94 -31.70 1.44 -5.97
N PRO A 95 -31.67 2.21 -7.08
CA PRO A 95 -31.74 3.67 -7.03
C PRO A 95 -32.98 4.20 -6.30
N ASN A 96 -34.10 3.48 -6.41
CA ASN A 96 -35.40 3.87 -5.89
C ASN A 96 -35.66 3.45 -4.43
N LYS A 97 -34.73 2.71 -3.80
CA LYS A 97 -34.87 2.34 -2.39
C LYS A 97 -34.35 3.49 -1.52
N LEU A 98 -35.26 4.08 -0.74
CA LEU A 98 -34.93 5.09 0.27
C LEU A 98 -34.27 4.40 1.46
N ALA A 99 -33.04 4.79 1.80
CA ALA A 99 -32.37 4.30 2.99
C ALA A 99 -32.83 5.13 4.20
N SER A 100 -33.53 4.51 5.15
CA SER A 100 -34.00 5.20 6.35
C SER A 100 -32.82 5.66 7.20
N ILE A 101 -32.74 6.96 7.51
CA ILE A 101 -31.68 7.51 8.37
C ILE A 101 -31.62 6.81 9.73
N VAL A 102 -32.77 6.37 10.25
CA VAL A 102 -32.87 5.67 11.53
C VAL A 102 -32.26 4.27 11.43
N GLU A 103 -32.51 3.56 10.33
CA GLU A 103 -31.95 2.23 10.08
C GLU A 103 -30.44 2.31 9.86
N VAL A 104 -29.98 3.27 9.04
CA VAL A 104 -28.54 3.49 8.81
C VAL A 104 -27.84 3.87 10.10
N LYS A 105 -28.43 4.73 10.94
CA LYS A 105 -27.90 5.04 12.28
C LYS A 105 -27.70 3.78 13.11
N LYS A 106 -28.69 2.89 13.13
CA LYS A 106 -28.62 1.62 13.88
C LYS A 106 -27.51 0.71 13.32
N ILE A 107 -27.40 0.60 12.00
CA ILE A 107 -26.34 -0.16 11.33
C ILE A 107 -24.96 0.39 11.72
N LEU A 108 -24.76 1.71 11.69
CA LEU A 108 -23.48 2.32 12.05
C LEU A 108 -23.13 2.13 13.54
N LEU A 109 -24.11 2.24 14.45
CA LEU A 109 -23.90 1.96 15.87
C LEU A 109 -23.48 0.50 16.10
N ASN A 110 -24.14 -0.44 15.42
CA ASN A 110 -23.82 -1.86 15.50
C ASN A 110 -22.43 -2.17 14.90
N LEU A 111 -22.12 -1.60 13.73
CA LEU A 111 -20.80 -1.68 13.10
C LEU A 111 -19.71 -1.18 14.04
N ARG A 112 -19.92 -0.02 14.68
CA ARG A 112 -18.97 0.54 15.65
C ARG A 112 -18.60 -0.46 16.73
N LEU A 113 -19.60 -1.16 17.28
CA LEU A 113 -19.35 -2.17 18.31
C LEU A 113 -18.52 -3.35 17.77
N ALA A 114 -18.76 -3.79 16.53
CA ALA A 114 -17.95 -4.83 15.90
C ALA A 114 -16.49 -4.37 15.68
N ILE A 115 -16.27 -3.13 15.23
CA ILE A 115 -14.91 -2.57 15.06
C ILE A 115 -14.20 -2.40 16.40
N VAL A 116 -14.92 -2.01 17.46
CA VAL A 116 -14.36 -1.95 18.83
C VAL A 116 -13.88 -3.33 19.27
N ASP A 117 -14.65 -4.38 19.03
CA ASP A 117 -14.25 -5.75 19.41
C ASP A 117 -13.04 -6.23 18.58
N ILE A 118 -12.99 -5.92 17.27
CA ILE A 118 -11.82 -6.19 16.42
C ILE A 118 -10.57 -5.49 16.98
N ALA A 119 -10.70 -4.21 17.35
CA ALA A 119 -9.60 -3.43 17.92
C ALA A 119 -9.16 -3.98 19.29
N ALA A 120 -10.11 -4.37 20.15
CA ALA A 120 -9.83 -4.92 21.48
C ALA A 120 -9.09 -6.27 21.39
N LEU A 121 -9.45 -7.11 20.41
CA LEU A 121 -8.77 -8.37 20.14
C LEU A 121 -7.44 -8.20 19.38
N SER A 122 -7.09 -6.98 18.97
CA SER A 122 -5.86 -6.67 18.23
C SER A 122 -5.68 -7.56 16.99
N ILE A 123 -6.77 -7.85 16.26
CA ILE A 123 -6.74 -8.74 15.09
C ILE A 123 -5.95 -8.07 13.94
N GLY A 124 -4.97 -8.78 13.37
CA GLY A 124 -4.12 -8.22 12.33
C GLY A 124 -3.21 -7.11 12.87
N ARG A 125 -3.12 -5.99 12.15
CA ARG A 125 -2.32 -4.82 12.53
C ARG A 125 -3.16 -3.67 13.11
N VAL A 126 -4.38 -3.92 13.56
CA VAL A 126 -5.31 -2.87 14.03
C VAL A 126 -4.82 -2.13 15.28
N ALA A 127 -4.00 -2.78 16.10
CA ALA A 127 -3.36 -2.18 17.27
C ALA A 127 -2.06 -1.43 16.92
N SER A 128 -1.55 -1.59 15.70
CA SER A 128 -0.34 -0.91 15.27
C SER A 128 -0.59 0.60 15.14
N PRO A 129 0.37 1.44 15.51
CA PRO A 129 0.26 2.89 15.35
C PRO A 129 0.07 3.25 13.88
N ILE A 130 -0.77 4.25 13.61
CA ILE A 130 -0.96 4.77 12.25
C ILE A 130 0.37 5.27 11.74
N ARG A 131 0.79 4.69 10.62
CA ARG A 131 1.94 5.15 9.87
C ARG A 131 1.60 6.44 9.15
N VAL A 132 2.54 7.38 9.13
CA VAL A 132 2.45 8.54 8.25
C VAL A 132 2.55 8.03 6.82
N ALA A 133 1.43 7.95 6.11
CA ALA A 133 1.41 7.60 4.70
C ALA A 133 2.22 8.66 3.94
N THR A 134 3.29 8.24 3.28
CA THR A 134 4.04 9.11 2.38
C THR A 134 3.50 8.95 0.97
N THR A 135 2.46 9.71 0.68
CA THR A 135 1.89 9.80 -0.67
C THR A 135 2.86 10.57 -1.58
N ARG A 136 3.13 10.03 -2.76
CA ARG A 136 3.93 10.67 -3.80
C ARG A 136 3.36 10.36 -5.17
N ALA A 137 3.62 11.25 -6.12
CA ALA A 137 3.45 10.96 -7.54
C ALA A 137 4.65 10.15 -8.08
N PHE A 138 4.35 9.14 -8.90
CA PHE A 138 5.28 8.33 -9.66
C PHE A 138 4.85 8.35 -11.12
N TRP A 139 5.81 8.49 -12.03
CA TRP A 139 5.52 8.26 -13.44
C TRP A 139 5.73 6.79 -13.74
N ILE A 140 4.74 6.19 -14.40
CA ILE A 140 4.75 4.78 -14.78
C ILE A 140 4.82 4.73 -16.29
N CYS A 141 5.85 4.07 -16.79
CA CYS A 141 6.01 3.76 -18.19
C CYS A 141 6.22 2.26 -18.34
N ALA A 142 5.81 1.69 -19.47
CA ALA A 142 5.93 0.26 -19.68
C ALA A 142 6.30 -0.06 -21.14
N TRP A 143 7.04 -1.15 -21.31
CA TRP A 143 7.47 -1.63 -22.62
C TRP A 143 7.07 -3.08 -22.82
N ASP A 144 6.41 -3.35 -23.94
CA ASP A 144 6.06 -4.71 -24.33
C ASP A 144 7.23 -5.39 -25.03
N HIS A 145 7.73 -6.45 -24.41
CA HIS A 145 8.75 -7.31 -24.98
C HIS A 145 8.06 -8.50 -25.64
N TYR A 146 7.89 -8.41 -26.96
CA TYR A 146 7.23 -9.44 -27.78
C TYR A 146 7.88 -10.81 -27.58
N THR A 147 9.20 -10.84 -27.41
CA THR A 147 9.95 -12.05 -27.07
C THR A 147 9.74 -12.39 -25.60
N GLY A 148 9.08 -13.52 -25.34
CA GLY A 148 8.78 -13.97 -23.99
C GLY A 148 7.44 -13.48 -23.45
N GLY A 149 6.73 -12.55 -24.10
CA GLY A 149 5.38 -12.12 -23.71
C GLY A 149 5.35 -11.42 -22.34
N VAL A 150 6.27 -10.48 -22.15
CA VAL A 150 6.53 -9.77 -20.89
C VAL A 150 6.25 -8.29 -21.12
N THR A 151 5.64 -7.63 -20.13
CA THR A 151 5.67 -6.18 -20.05
C THR A 151 6.67 -5.79 -18.96
N GLU A 152 7.66 -4.99 -19.31
CA GLU A 152 8.53 -4.33 -18.35
C GLU A 152 7.86 -3.05 -17.87
N VAL A 153 7.53 -2.97 -16.58
CA VAL A 153 6.94 -1.77 -15.97
C VAL A 153 8.02 -1.05 -15.20
N THR A 154 8.32 0.18 -15.59
CA THR A 154 9.37 0.99 -14.96
C THR A 154 8.76 2.16 -14.21
N ILE A 155 9.28 2.38 -13.00
CA ILE A 155 8.78 3.38 -12.06
C ILE A 155 9.80 4.51 -11.99
N PHE A 156 9.36 5.72 -12.25
CA PHE A 156 10.19 6.92 -12.25
C PHE A 156 9.75 7.89 -11.16
N LEU A 157 10.72 8.63 -10.64
CA LEU A 157 10.41 9.84 -9.88
C LEU A 157 10.16 11.00 -10.86
N PRO A 158 9.13 11.82 -10.64
CA PRO A 158 8.95 13.06 -11.39
C PRO A 158 10.22 13.90 -11.31
N SER A 159 10.71 14.30 -12.48
CA SER A 159 11.95 15.09 -12.64
C SER A 159 11.81 16.00 -13.85
N GLU A 160 12.57 17.09 -13.87
CA GLU A 160 12.67 17.91 -15.08
C GLU A 160 13.43 17.13 -16.14
N TYR A 161 12.91 17.14 -17.38
CA TYR A 161 13.57 16.49 -18.51
C TYR A 161 14.86 17.24 -18.84
N ASP A 162 16.01 16.57 -18.74
CA ASP A 162 17.33 17.16 -18.95
C ASP A 162 17.83 17.10 -20.41
N GLY A 163 17.03 16.51 -21.32
CA GLY A 163 17.36 16.41 -22.74
C GLY A 163 18.29 15.27 -23.13
N TRP A 164 18.83 14.49 -22.19
CA TRP A 164 19.87 13.50 -22.49
C TRP A 164 19.57 12.10 -21.97
N LEU A 165 19.19 11.94 -20.71
CA LEU A 165 19.05 10.62 -20.07
C LEU A 165 17.60 10.29 -19.70
N GLY A 166 16.70 11.26 -19.85
CA GLY A 166 15.31 11.12 -19.41
C GLY A 166 15.20 11.02 -17.89
N ALA A 167 13.98 10.82 -17.40
CA ALA A 167 13.71 10.68 -15.98
C ALA A 167 14.45 9.48 -15.37
N HIS A 168 14.92 9.63 -14.15
CA HIS A 168 15.60 8.55 -13.43
C HIS A 168 14.59 7.49 -12.96
N SER A 169 14.76 6.26 -13.44
CA SER A 169 14.02 5.10 -12.94
C SER A 169 14.51 4.73 -11.55
N ILE A 170 13.58 4.46 -10.63
CA ILE A 170 13.90 4.00 -9.27
C ILE A 170 13.66 2.50 -9.08
N ASP A 171 12.84 1.89 -9.94
CA ASP A 171 12.59 0.44 -9.94
C ASP A 171 12.02 0.00 -11.30
N GLN A 172 12.07 -1.30 -11.58
CA GLN A 172 11.42 -1.94 -12.72
C GLN A 172 10.90 -3.31 -12.31
N VAL A 173 9.70 -3.68 -12.77
CA VAL A 173 9.05 -4.96 -12.47
C VAL A 173 8.56 -5.60 -13.77
N PHE A 174 8.88 -6.88 -13.96
CA PHE A 174 8.43 -7.65 -15.12
C PHE A 174 7.12 -8.36 -14.79
N ILE A 175 6.10 -8.12 -15.61
CA ILE A 175 4.79 -8.75 -15.48
C ILE A 175 4.42 -9.54 -16.74
N HIS A 176 3.40 -10.38 -16.63
CA HIS A 176 2.83 -11.05 -17.79
C HIS A 176 2.23 -10.01 -18.76
N GLY A 177 2.62 -10.03 -20.04
CA GLY A 177 2.19 -8.98 -20.97
C GLY A 177 0.68 -8.87 -21.13
N MET A 178 0.01 -10.02 -21.21
CA MET A 178 -1.46 -10.10 -21.27
C MET A 178 -2.17 -9.60 -20.00
N LYS A 179 -1.43 -9.28 -18.92
CA LYS A 179 -1.97 -8.81 -17.64
C LYS A 179 -1.82 -7.29 -17.45
N TRP A 180 -1.28 -6.57 -18.43
CA TRP A 180 -1.12 -5.12 -18.36
C TRP A 180 -2.44 -4.38 -18.09
N ASP A 181 -3.51 -4.70 -18.82
CA ASP A 181 -4.80 -4.06 -18.62
C ASP A 181 -5.45 -4.45 -17.29
N GLU A 182 -5.29 -5.70 -16.85
CA GLU A 182 -5.75 -6.14 -15.51
C GLU A 182 -5.03 -5.35 -14.40
N PHE A 183 -3.72 -5.17 -14.53
CA PHE A 183 -2.92 -4.36 -13.59
C PHE A 183 -3.42 -2.92 -13.52
N LYS A 184 -3.62 -2.25 -14.66
CA LYS A 184 -4.15 -0.88 -14.69
C LYS A 184 -5.54 -0.77 -14.07
N ASN A 185 -6.39 -1.79 -14.22
CA ASN A 185 -7.74 -1.81 -13.65
C ASN A 185 -7.73 -2.03 -12.12
N ASP A 186 -6.75 -2.75 -11.59
CA ASP A 186 -6.60 -2.98 -10.15
C ASP A 186 -5.96 -1.78 -9.43
N LEU A 187 -5.11 -1.03 -10.12
CA LEU A 187 -4.30 0.05 -9.53
C LEU A 187 -5.09 1.15 -8.80
N PRO A 188 -6.30 1.57 -9.23
CA PRO A 188 -7.14 2.51 -8.48
C PRO A 188 -7.53 2.05 -7.07
N ASN A 189 -7.42 0.75 -6.75
CA ASN A 189 -7.63 0.24 -5.40
C ASN A 189 -6.43 0.51 -4.45
N PHE A 190 -5.28 0.90 -5.01
CA PHE A 190 -4.00 1.09 -4.29
C PHE A 190 -3.59 2.57 -4.18
N GLY A 191 -4.11 3.43 -5.06
CA GLY A 191 -3.81 4.86 -5.09
C GLY A 191 -4.53 5.56 -6.25
N GLY A 192 -4.28 6.86 -6.41
CA GLY A 192 -4.79 7.64 -7.52
C GLY A 192 -4.09 7.28 -8.83
N VAL A 193 -4.85 7.15 -9.92
CA VAL A 193 -4.31 6.92 -11.26
C VAL A 193 -4.77 8.07 -12.14
N HIS A 194 -3.81 8.79 -12.69
CA HIS A 194 -4.04 9.97 -13.52
C HIS A 194 -3.42 9.72 -14.89
N LYS A 195 -4.05 10.28 -15.92
CA LYS A 195 -3.44 10.24 -17.24
C LYS A 195 -2.18 11.10 -17.29
N HIS A 196 -1.30 10.85 -18.27
CA HIS A 196 -0.02 11.54 -18.34
C HIS A 196 -0.12 12.98 -18.85
N GLU A 197 -1.20 13.34 -19.54
CA GLU A 197 -1.40 14.69 -20.08
C GLU A 197 -1.35 15.74 -18.96
N ASP A 198 -0.64 16.84 -19.21
CA ASP A 198 -0.39 17.94 -18.28
C ASP A 198 0.39 17.58 -16.98
N LEU A 199 0.74 16.31 -16.75
CA LEU A 199 1.48 15.84 -15.58
C LEU A 199 2.88 15.30 -15.89
N ILE A 200 3.13 14.93 -17.15
CA ILE A 200 4.45 14.54 -17.66
C ILE A 200 4.79 15.45 -18.84
N SER A 201 6.01 15.96 -18.90
CA SER A 201 6.43 16.81 -20.02
C SER A 201 6.34 16.06 -21.34
N LYS A 202 5.96 16.78 -22.40
CA LYS A 202 5.79 16.18 -23.72
C LYS A 202 7.09 15.58 -24.23
N GLU A 203 8.21 16.25 -23.98
CA GLU A 203 9.55 15.81 -24.38
C GLU A 203 9.91 14.46 -23.76
N GLN A 204 9.54 14.23 -22.50
CA GLN A 204 9.77 12.96 -21.81
C GLN A 204 8.89 11.84 -22.37
N VAL A 205 7.62 12.13 -22.67
CA VAL A 205 6.69 11.17 -23.28
C VAL A 205 7.14 10.79 -24.69
N ASP A 206 7.50 11.78 -25.50
CA ASP A 206 8.04 11.58 -26.85
C ASP A 206 9.34 10.77 -26.81
N PHE A 207 10.22 11.02 -25.83
CA PHE A 207 11.41 10.22 -25.60
C PHE A 207 11.06 8.75 -25.31
N TRP A 208 10.13 8.47 -24.38
CA TRP A 208 9.75 7.08 -24.09
C TRP A 208 9.12 6.38 -25.29
N PHE A 209 8.24 7.05 -26.03
CA PHE A 209 7.67 6.49 -27.26
C PHE A 209 8.71 6.25 -28.36
N SER A 210 9.85 6.94 -28.34
CA SER A 210 10.97 6.64 -29.24
C SER A 210 11.73 5.35 -28.86
N GLN A 211 11.55 4.85 -27.64
CA GLN A 211 12.22 3.65 -27.14
C GLN A 211 11.29 2.43 -27.32
N GLY A 212 11.44 1.70 -28.41
CA GLY A 212 10.77 0.39 -28.58
C GLY A 212 9.23 0.42 -28.55
N ASP A 213 8.62 -0.66 -28.09
CA ASP A 213 7.15 -0.81 -28.00
C ASP A 213 6.64 -0.26 -26.66
N CYS A 214 6.73 1.06 -26.53
CA CYS A 214 6.33 1.79 -25.34
C CYS A 214 4.80 1.90 -25.26
N LEU A 215 4.25 1.47 -24.14
CA LEU A 215 2.83 1.64 -23.80
C LEU A 215 2.57 3.06 -23.30
N THR A 216 1.31 3.49 -23.36
CA THR A 216 0.90 4.83 -22.89
C THR A 216 1.25 5.01 -21.41
N PRO A 217 2.09 5.99 -21.06
CA PRO A 217 2.49 6.23 -19.67
C PRO A 217 1.33 6.82 -18.87
N PHE A 218 1.44 6.79 -17.56
CA PHE A 218 0.47 7.41 -16.65
C PHE A 218 1.13 7.80 -15.33
N VAL A 219 0.39 8.53 -14.49
CA VAL A 219 0.87 8.96 -13.16
C VAL A 219 0.12 8.19 -12.09
N PHE A 220 0.88 7.55 -11.19
CA PHE A 220 0.35 6.95 -9.97
C PHE A 220 0.62 7.86 -8.78
N GLU A 221 -0.41 8.15 -7.99
CA GLU A 221 -0.32 8.93 -6.76
C GLU A 221 -0.67 8.05 -5.56
N GLY A 222 0.32 7.75 -4.72
CA GLY A 222 0.12 6.84 -3.59
C GLY A 222 1.39 6.52 -2.83
N GLU A 223 1.32 5.51 -1.98
CA GLU A 223 2.51 4.92 -1.37
C GLU A 223 3.21 4.02 -2.39
N TYR A 224 4.54 4.14 -2.48
CA TYR A 224 5.34 3.25 -3.32
C TYR A 224 5.08 1.76 -3.03
N LYS A 225 4.96 1.43 -1.74
CA LYS A 225 4.67 0.09 -1.28
C LYS A 225 3.37 -0.45 -1.88
N SER A 226 2.31 0.36 -1.91
CA SER A 226 1.02 -0.02 -2.49
C SER A 226 1.12 -0.29 -3.99
N LEU A 227 1.91 0.49 -4.73
CA LEU A 227 2.19 0.24 -6.14
C LEU A 227 2.89 -1.11 -6.34
N ILE A 228 3.93 -1.41 -5.55
CA ILE A 228 4.65 -2.68 -5.65
C ILE A 228 3.78 -3.87 -5.25
N VAL A 229 2.93 -3.75 -4.21
CA VAL A 229 1.95 -4.79 -3.86
C VAL A 229 0.97 -5.05 -5.01
N CYS A 230 0.56 -4.02 -5.75
CA CYS A 230 -0.28 -4.22 -6.92
C CYS A 230 0.48 -4.95 -8.04
N LEU A 231 1.69 -4.49 -8.37
CA LEU A 231 2.53 -5.10 -9.40
C LEU A 231 2.89 -6.55 -9.11
N SER A 232 3.14 -6.89 -7.84
CA SER A 232 3.60 -8.22 -7.44
C SER A 232 2.60 -9.33 -7.79
N LYS A 233 1.30 -9.01 -7.89
CA LYS A 233 0.22 -9.94 -8.30
C LYS A 233 0.33 -10.43 -9.73
N TYR A 234 1.08 -9.73 -10.57
CA TYR A 234 1.20 -9.98 -12.01
C TYR A 234 2.60 -10.36 -12.45
N LEU A 235 3.51 -10.56 -11.49
CA LEU A 235 4.90 -10.94 -11.72
C LEU A 235 5.00 -12.08 -12.72
N LYS A 236 5.97 -11.92 -13.61
CA LYS A 236 6.39 -12.99 -14.49
C LYS A 236 7.82 -13.37 -14.15
N ASP A 237 8.02 -14.66 -13.91
CA ASP A 237 9.38 -15.18 -13.89
C ASP A 237 9.95 -15.14 -15.31
N VAL A 238 11.00 -14.35 -15.48
CA VAL A 238 11.68 -14.10 -16.74
C VAL A 238 13.11 -14.58 -16.62
N ASP A 239 13.56 -15.35 -17.61
CA ASP A 239 14.94 -15.78 -17.71
C ASP A 239 15.74 -14.69 -18.42
N LEU A 240 16.16 -13.70 -17.65
CA LEU A 240 16.90 -12.53 -18.14
C LEU A 240 18.41 -12.75 -18.04
N LEU A 241 19.17 -12.04 -18.89
CA LEU A 241 20.61 -11.97 -18.73
C LEU A 241 20.96 -11.39 -17.35
N PRO A 242 22.04 -11.86 -16.69
CA PRO A 242 22.49 -11.31 -15.42
C PRO A 242 22.68 -9.79 -15.49
N GLY A 243 22.12 -9.08 -14.52
CA GLY A 243 22.13 -7.61 -14.45
C GLY A 243 20.83 -6.95 -14.91
N LEU A 244 19.93 -7.69 -15.57
CA LEU A 244 18.67 -7.16 -16.07
C LEU A 244 17.47 -7.49 -15.17
N ALA A 245 17.60 -8.51 -14.32
CA ALA A 245 16.56 -8.80 -13.35
C ALA A 245 16.51 -7.69 -12.28
N ARG A 246 15.31 -7.42 -11.77
CA ARG A 246 15.11 -6.50 -10.66
C ARG A 246 16.00 -6.87 -9.47
N GLU A 247 16.16 -8.16 -9.22
CA GLU A 247 16.94 -8.75 -8.13
C GLU A 247 18.47 -8.80 -8.38
N ASP A 248 18.95 -8.31 -9.52
CA ASP A 248 20.37 -8.02 -9.74
C ASP A 248 20.75 -6.61 -9.25
N ASP A 249 19.77 -5.71 -9.10
CA ASP A 249 19.99 -4.34 -8.65
C ASP A 249 19.93 -4.22 -7.11
N LYS A 250 21.06 -3.83 -6.52
CA LYS A 250 21.22 -3.65 -5.07
C LYS A 250 20.25 -2.61 -4.50
N VAL A 251 19.95 -1.55 -5.24
CA VAL A 251 19.05 -0.48 -4.80
C VAL A 251 17.61 -0.98 -4.75
N LYS A 252 17.17 -1.74 -5.76
CA LYS A 252 15.81 -2.34 -5.81
C LYS A 252 15.62 -3.40 -4.72
N LEU A 253 16.66 -4.22 -4.46
CA LEU A 253 16.66 -5.15 -3.33
C LEU A 253 16.59 -4.43 -1.97
N LEU A 254 17.35 -3.34 -1.80
CA LEU A 254 17.32 -2.55 -0.57
C LEU A 254 15.96 -1.90 -0.33
N GLN A 255 15.36 -1.29 -1.36
CA GLN A 255 14.01 -0.72 -1.29
C GLN A 255 13.00 -1.79 -0.82
N THR A 256 13.10 -2.99 -1.38
CA THR A 256 12.24 -4.11 -1.00
C THR A 256 12.46 -4.55 0.44
N ALA A 257 13.72 -4.68 0.87
CA ALA A 257 14.06 -5.00 2.25
C ALA A 257 13.51 -3.94 3.23
N VAL A 258 13.54 -2.65 2.87
CA VAL A 258 12.95 -1.59 3.70
C VAL A 258 11.44 -1.78 3.87
N MET A 259 10.70 -2.03 2.79
CA MET A 259 9.26 -2.27 2.88
C MET A 259 8.94 -3.52 3.72
N ALA A 260 9.63 -4.62 3.43
CA ALA A 260 9.43 -5.91 4.10
C ALA A 260 9.75 -5.87 5.59
N VAL A 261 10.89 -5.31 5.97
CA VAL A 261 11.29 -5.20 7.38
C VAL A 261 10.39 -4.23 8.12
N SER A 262 10.05 -3.08 7.53
CA SER A 262 9.11 -2.15 8.16
C SER A 262 7.80 -2.86 8.50
N ASP A 263 7.24 -3.64 7.58
CA ASP A 263 6.02 -4.39 7.82
C ASP A 263 6.16 -5.51 8.85
N ALA A 264 7.28 -6.20 8.88
CA ALA A 264 7.54 -7.22 9.88
C ALA A 264 7.49 -6.63 11.31
N TYR A 265 8.15 -5.49 11.52
CA TYR A 265 8.11 -4.78 12.82
C TYR A 265 6.75 -4.11 13.10
N ALA A 266 5.96 -3.78 12.06
CA ALA A 266 4.58 -3.32 12.24
C ALA A 266 3.72 -4.37 12.93
N ASN A 267 3.91 -5.62 12.50
CA ASN A 267 3.12 -6.76 12.93
C ASN A 267 3.50 -7.19 14.36
N ASN A 268 4.79 -7.31 14.65
CA ASN A 268 5.25 -7.65 15.99
C ASN A 268 6.60 -6.98 16.30
N SER A 269 6.59 -5.77 16.88
CA SER A 269 7.83 -5.01 17.13
C SER A 269 8.81 -5.60 18.17
N ILE A 270 8.37 -6.62 18.92
CA ILE A 270 9.11 -7.21 20.06
C ILE A 270 9.74 -8.57 19.68
N ASP A 271 9.47 -9.07 18.47
CA ASP A 271 9.97 -10.38 18.03
C ASP A 271 11.50 -10.42 17.88
N SER A 272 12.08 -11.62 17.86
CA SER A 272 13.52 -11.81 17.65
C SER A 272 13.97 -11.38 16.25
N LYS A 273 15.24 -10.98 16.12
CA LYS A 273 15.84 -10.61 14.82
C LYS A 273 15.66 -11.70 13.77
N GLU A 274 15.81 -12.95 14.18
CA GLU A 274 15.68 -14.12 13.32
C GLU A 274 14.24 -14.26 12.80
N ASN A 275 13.24 -14.10 13.68
CA ASN A 275 11.83 -14.15 13.30
C ASN A 275 11.44 -12.96 12.41
N GLN A 276 11.96 -11.77 12.69
CA GLN A 276 11.79 -10.60 11.83
C GLN A 276 12.35 -10.85 10.43
N ALA A 277 13.53 -11.46 10.33
CA ALA A 277 14.17 -11.77 9.04
C ALA A 277 13.36 -12.80 8.24
N ILE A 278 12.87 -13.85 8.90
CA ILE A 278 12.01 -14.87 8.28
C ILE A 278 10.73 -14.22 7.78
N TYR A 279 10.06 -13.44 8.62
CA TYR A 279 8.79 -12.82 8.26
C TYR A 279 8.94 -11.76 7.16
N ALA A 280 9.99 -10.94 7.23
CA ALA A 280 10.33 -10.00 6.16
C ALA A 280 10.63 -10.74 4.84
N LEU A 281 11.32 -11.88 4.86
CA LEU A 281 11.56 -12.67 3.65
C LEU A 281 10.25 -13.21 3.07
N THR A 282 9.32 -13.65 3.92
CA THR A 282 7.98 -14.07 3.48
C THR A 282 7.25 -12.92 2.80
N LEU A 283 7.24 -11.72 3.40
CA LEU A 283 6.61 -10.53 2.84
C LEU A 283 7.27 -10.09 1.53
N ALA A 284 8.60 -10.17 1.43
CA ALA A 284 9.32 -9.86 0.20
C ALA A 284 8.84 -10.71 -0.99
N ASN A 285 8.67 -12.02 -0.75
CA ASN A 285 8.22 -12.96 -1.77
C ASN A 285 6.73 -12.83 -2.10
N SER A 286 5.88 -12.58 -1.10
CA SER A 286 4.43 -12.58 -1.28
C SER A 286 3.85 -11.23 -1.70
N GLN A 287 4.52 -10.12 -1.37
CA GLN A 287 3.98 -8.76 -1.54
C GLN A 287 4.91 -7.83 -2.32
N TYR A 288 6.24 -8.04 -2.29
CA TYR A 288 7.20 -7.04 -2.76
C TYR A 288 8.04 -7.44 -3.97
N ALA A 289 7.46 -8.25 -4.84
CA ALA A 289 8.00 -8.50 -6.17
C ALA A 289 9.41 -9.12 -6.18
N ILE A 290 9.65 -10.09 -5.28
CA ILE A 290 10.89 -10.89 -5.24
C ILE A 290 10.55 -12.34 -5.52
N LEU A 291 11.25 -12.96 -6.47
CA LEU A 291 11.09 -14.38 -6.71
C LEU A 291 11.91 -15.21 -5.69
N PRO A 292 11.38 -16.34 -5.18
CA PRO A 292 12.06 -17.14 -4.16
C PRO A 292 13.49 -17.59 -4.51
N LYS A 293 13.79 -17.74 -5.81
CA LYS A 293 15.14 -18.09 -6.30
C LYS A 293 16.21 -17.04 -5.96
N PHE A 294 15.81 -15.81 -5.61
CA PHE A 294 16.70 -14.72 -5.23
C PHE A 294 16.75 -14.45 -3.71
N ASN A 295 16.17 -15.33 -2.89
CA ASN A 295 16.12 -15.17 -1.43
C ASN A 295 17.49 -14.91 -0.79
N ASN A 296 18.53 -15.59 -1.26
CA ASN A 296 19.90 -15.42 -0.79
C ASN A 296 20.44 -13.99 -0.96
N ARG A 297 20.02 -13.28 -2.02
CA ARG A 297 20.48 -11.92 -2.31
C ARG A 297 19.79 -10.88 -1.44
N ILE A 298 18.48 -10.99 -1.26
CA ILE A 298 17.72 -10.04 -0.46
C ILE A 298 17.98 -10.19 1.05
N LEU A 299 18.29 -11.40 1.53
CA LEU A 299 18.55 -11.66 2.94
C LEU A 299 19.64 -10.76 3.53
N PHE A 300 20.69 -10.47 2.76
CA PHE A 300 21.74 -9.52 3.17
C PHE A 300 21.16 -8.13 3.50
N PHE A 301 20.30 -7.60 2.62
CA PHE A 301 19.67 -6.30 2.81
C PHE A 301 18.65 -6.32 3.95
N ILE A 302 17.85 -7.39 4.08
CA ILE A 302 16.93 -7.58 5.21
C ILE A 302 17.68 -7.49 6.54
N GLN A 303 18.79 -8.22 6.68
CA GLN A 303 19.59 -8.20 7.91
C GLN A 303 20.18 -6.81 8.20
N LYS A 304 20.63 -6.10 7.16
CA LYS A 304 21.14 -4.72 7.30
C LYS A 304 20.05 -3.76 7.76
N VAL A 305 18.85 -3.83 7.18
CA VAL A 305 17.72 -2.99 7.59
C VAL A 305 17.25 -3.34 9.00
N ILE A 306 17.16 -4.62 9.37
CA ILE A 306 16.86 -5.07 10.75
C ILE A 306 17.85 -4.45 11.74
N ASN A 307 19.15 -4.52 11.45
CA ASN A 307 20.17 -3.94 12.32
C ASN A 307 20.07 -2.41 12.45
N LEU A 308 19.52 -1.72 11.44
CA LEU A 308 19.23 -0.29 11.52
C LEU A 308 17.99 -0.03 12.38
N VAL A 309 16.89 -0.76 12.12
CA VAL A 309 15.61 -0.62 12.83
C VAL A 309 15.76 -0.96 14.31
N ASP A 310 16.55 -1.96 14.67
CA ASP A 310 16.73 -2.38 16.05
C ASP A 310 17.46 -1.39 16.94
N LYS A 311 18.11 -0.38 16.35
CA LYS A 311 18.67 0.74 17.11
C LYS A 311 17.55 1.68 17.60
N THR A 312 16.36 1.65 16.99
CA THR A 312 15.24 2.52 17.40
C THR A 312 14.54 2.02 18.66
N PRO A 313 14.00 2.94 19.48
CA PRO A 313 13.07 2.61 20.56
C PRO A 313 11.88 1.76 20.08
N ILE A 314 11.39 0.89 20.96
CA ILE A 314 10.38 -0.13 20.62
C ILE A 314 9.06 0.48 20.14
N ASP A 315 8.70 1.65 20.67
CA ASP A 315 7.53 2.45 20.30
C ASP A 315 7.64 3.06 18.90
N ILE A 316 8.87 3.22 18.38
CA ILE A 316 9.12 3.76 17.04
C ILE A 316 9.12 2.63 15.99
N LYS A 317 9.68 1.46 16.31
CA LYS A 317 9.87 0.33 15.36
C LYS A 317 8.61 0.01 14.54
N SER A 318 7.45 -0.06 15.18
CA SER A 318 6.18 -0.40 14.53
C SER A 318 5.63 0.72 13.62
N SER A 319 6.03 1.96 13.87
CA SER A 319 5.58 3.16 13.16
C SER A 319 6.48 3.60 12.00
N LEU A 320 7.62 2.95 11.80
CA LEU A 320 8.56 3.30 10.73
C LEU A 320 7.91 3.19 9.35
N THR A 321 8.28 4.13 8.47
CA THR A 321 7.75 4.23 7.10
C THR A 321 8.88 4.39 6.08
N GLY A 322 8.67 3.91 4.86
CA GLY A 322 9.65 4.02 3.78
C GLY A 322 9.46 2.94 2.72
N PRO A 323 10.30 2.94 1.66
CA PRO A 323 11.47 3.79 1.49
C PRO A 323 11.14 5.23 1.09
N ILE A 324 11.92 6.20 1.59
CA ILE A 324 11.89 7.60 1.16
C ILE A 324 13.19 7.94 0.46
N TRP A 325 13.13 8.30 -0.81
CA TRP A 325 14.31 8.70 -1.54
C TRP A 325 14.64 10.18 -1.39
N VAL A 326 15.91 10.46 -1.13
CA VAL A 326 16.45 11.82 -1.09
C VAL A 326 17.72 11.91 -1.93
N SER A 327 18.05 13.12 -2.38
CA SER A 327 19.33 13.37 -3.07
C SER A 327 20.51 13.08 -2.16
N LYS A 328 21.69 12.82 -2.74
CA LYS A 328 22.94 12.65 -2.00
C LYS A 328 23.19 13.78 -1.00
N GLU A 329 23.03 15.04 -1.43
CA GLU A 329 23.24 16.22 -0.58
C GLU A 329 22.26 16.26 0.60
N THR A 330 20.99 15.91 0.33
CA THR A 330 19.98 15.84 1.38
C THR A 330 20.30 14.72 2.35
N TYR A 331 20.71 13.54 1.87
CA TYR A 331 21.12 12.41 2.71
C TYR A 331 22.29 12.78 3.63
N GLU A 332 23.32 13.42 3.09
CA GLU A 332 24.52 13.83 3.84
C GLU A 332 24.22 14.87 4.92
N ARG A 333 23.29 15.79 4.66
CA ARG A 333 22.88 16.84 5.60
C ARG A 333 21.78 16.42 6.59
N ASN A 334 21.11 15.29 6.36
CA ASN A 334 19.96 14.89 7.15
C ASN A 334 20.39 14.54 8.58
N LYS A 335 19.71 15.13 9.58
CA LYS A 335 19.90 14.73 10.98
C LYS A 335 19.25 13.37 11.17
N SER A 336 20.07 12.33 11.21
CA SER A 336 19.63 10.97 11.45
C SER A 336 19.67 10.63 12.94
N ILE A 337 18.66 9.90 13.42
CA ILE A 337 18.74 9.23 14.72
C ILE A 337 19.70 8.03 14.59
N TYR A 338 19.62 7.30 13.46
CA TYR A 338 20.49 6.18 13.14
C TYR A 338 20.81 6.14 11.65
N ARG A 339 22.04 5.74 11.31
CA ARG A 339 22.57 5.74 9.93
C ARG A 339 23.42 4.50 9.67
N ASP A 340 23.31 3.96 8.46
CA ASP A 340 24.20 2.95 7.90
C ASP A 340 24.63 3.38 6.50
N ASP A 341 25.84 3.93 6.40
CA ASP A 341 26.43 4.40 5.14
C ASP A 341 26.78 3.27 4.18
N THR A 342 26.92 2.02 4.65
CA THR A 342 27.25 0.89 3.78
C THR A 342 26.12 0.54 2.82
N ILE A 343 24.89 0.86 3.22
CA ILE A 343 23.68 0.72 2.40
C ILE A 343 23.02 2.08 2.08
N ARG A 344 23.65 3.20 2.46
CA ARG A 344 23.11 4.57 2.31
C ARG A 344 21.68 4.73 2.83
N THR A 345 21.42 4.18 4.01
CA THR A 345 20.11 4.24 4.68
C THR A 345 20.22 4.94 6.01
N LEU A 346 19.22 5.73 6.38
CA LEU A 346 19.11 6.34 7.70
C LEU A 346 17.66 6.37 8.18
N ILE A 347 17.46 6.57 9.49
CA ILE A 347 16.17 6.88 10.10
C ILE A 347 16.20 8.35 10.50
N ASP A 348 15.32 9.15 9.90
CA ASP A 348 15.25 10.59 10.17
C ASP A 348 14.45 10.92 11.45
N SER A 349 14.42 12.19 11.83
CA SER A 349 13.69 12.68 12.99
C SER A 349 12.16 12.50 12.90
N SER A 350 11.65 12.16 11.73
CA SER A 350 10.22 11.91 11.47
C SER A 350 9.90 10.40 11.43
N ASN A 351 10.82 9.55 11.91
CA ASN A 351 10.68 8.09 11.92
C ASN A 351 10.49 7.50 10.51
N ARG A 352 11.13 8.09 9.50
CA ARG A 352 11.13 7.58 8.12
C ARG A 352 12.46 6.93 7.80
N ILE A 353 12.42 5.79 7.13
CA ILE A 353 13.58 5.11 6.56
C ILE A 353 13.90 5.76 5.22
N VAL A 354 14.98 6.53 5.22
CA VAL A 354 15.44 7.35 4.10
C VAL A 354 16.58 6.65 3.37
N LEU A 355 16.46 6.57 2.05
CA LEU A 355 17.46 6.06 1.11
C LEU A 355 18.13 7.24 0.38
N GLY A 356 19.45 7.33 0.44
CA GLY A 356 20.21 8.28 -0.36
C GLY A 356 20.38 7.78 -1.79
N ILE A 357 19.69 8.38 -2.76
CA ILE A 357 19.94 8.09 -4.18
C ILE A 357 21.34 8.62 -4.53
N GLN A 358 22.16 7.79 -5.19
CA GLN A 358 23.31 8.31 -5.93
C GLN A 358 22.74 9.06 -7.14
N ASN A 359 22.99 10.36 -7.23
CA ASN A 359 23.15 10.95 -8.57
C ASN A 359 24.30 10.13 -9.18
N THR A 360 23.97 9.17 -10.03
CA THR A 360 24.96 8.48 -10.86
C THR A 360 25.44 9.44 -11.92
#